data_AF-A0A6P8M675-F1
#
_entry.id   AF-A0A6P8M675-F1
#
_cell.length_a   1.000
_cell.length_b   1.000
_cell.length_c   1.000
_cell.angle_alpha   90.00
_cell.angle_beta   90.00
_cell.angle_gamma   90.00
#
_symmetry.space_group_name_H-M   'P 1'
#
loop_
_entity.id
_entity.type
_entity.pdbx_description
1 polymer ?
#
loop_
_entity_poly.entity_id
_entity_poly.type
_entity_poly.pdbx_seq_one_letter_code
_entity_poly.pdbx_strand_id
1 'polypeptide(L)'
;MMQKGIERFLSVLYISSVITSMTSMICITTVWQYWALILDVCVSVDCGCILYSKNAFGILGGGTGKICKFGVYGLVPTVLLDLCLAGYHGYRSCTKKLNIPIRTYNDDNDSREFGISEPPLSVENESRRSLSPYQRWMPFVCLAILLSCLSLTHAIIITDGFYKTCDHYRAILIQALSLTGRQAQVIHDRLSCGAIFDFIDYIRPNETTWARSKPPDTGFALLLAIASTWYNFISWMIAFMLYFIMARKKLCFF
;
A
#
# COMPACT_ATOMS: atom_id res chain seq x y z
N MET A 1 6.28 -25.84 -13.36
CA MET A 1 4.99 -25.16 -13.61
C MET A 1 4.57 -24.25 -12.44
N MET A 2 4.63 -24.75 -11.20
CA MET A 2 4.24 -23.99 -9.98
C MET A 2 5.00 -22.65 -9.78
N GLN A 3 6.30 -22.60 -10.10
CA GLN A 3 7.08 -21.37 -9.94
C GLN A 3 6.60 -20.22 -10.86
N LYS A 4 6.34 -20.49 -12.15
CA LYS A 4 5.81 -19.46 -13.07
C LYS A 4 4.44 -18.93 -12.63
N GLY A 5 3.61 -19.78 -12.02
CA GLY A 5 2.34 -19.37 -11.44
C GLY A 5 2.50 -18.38 -10.28
N ILE A 6 3.45 -18.63 -9.37
CA ILE A 6 3.75 -17.73 -8.25
C ILE A 6 4.31 -16.39 -8.75
N GLU A 7 5.24 -16.41 -9.71
CA GLU A 7 5.83 -15.19 -10.28
C GLU A 7 4.74 -14.33 -10.97
N ARG A 8 3.82 -14.95 -11.72
CA ARG A 8 2.70 -14.25 -12.37
C ARG A 8 1.74 -13.67 -11.33
N PHE A 9 1.42 -14.44 -10.28
CA PHE A 9 0.55 -13.99 -9.21
C PHE A 9 1.15 -12.80 -8.45
N LEU A 10 2.44 -12.86 -8.10
CA LEU A 10 3.16 -11.75 -7.48
C LEU A 10 3.15 -10.50 -8.37
N SER A 11 3.38 -10.64 -9.68
CA SER A 11 3.31 -9.51 -10.61
C SER A 11 1.93 -8.85 -10.62
N VAL A 12 0.85 -9.64 -10.70
CA VAL A 12 -0.53 -9.11 -10.65
C VAL A 12 -0.82 -8.44 -9.30
N LEU A 13 -0.38 -9.05 -8.20
CA LEU A 13 -0.56 -8.54 -6.84
C LEU A 13 0.15 -7.18 -6.65
N TYR A 14 1.37 -7.02 -7.18
CA TYR A 14 2.08 -5.74 -7.11
C TYR A 14 1.43 -4.67 -8.00
N ILE A 15 0.92 -5.03 -9.19
CA ILE A 15 0.18 -4.08 -10.04
C ILE A 15 -1.11 -3.61 -9.34
N SER A 16 -1.87 -4.51 -8.72
CA SER A 16 -3.08 -4.12 -7.98
C SER A 16 -2.74 -3.30 -6.74
N SER A 17 -1.62 -3.60 -6.07
CA SER A 17 -1.07 -2.79 -4.96
C SER A 17 -0.72 -1.36 -5.38
N VAL A 18 -0.11 -1.17 -6.56
CA VAL A 18 0.14 0.17 -7.13
C VAL A 18 -1.17 0.93 -7.34
N ILE A 19 -2.15 0.31 -8.00
CA ILE A 19 -3.43 0.96 -8.32
C ILE A 19 -4.14 1.40 -7.04
N THR A 20 -4.20 0.53 -6.03
CA THR A 20 -4.87 0.82 -4.76
C THR A 20 -4.11 1.86 -3.94
N SER A 21 -2.77 1.79 -3.89
CA SER A 21 -1.95 2.81 -3.25
C SER A 21 -2.15 4.19 -3.89
N MET A 22 -2.12 4.28 -5.21
CA MET A 22 -2.38 5.52 -5.95
C MET A 22 -3.80 6.04 -5.71
N THR A 23 -4.79 5.14 -5.69
CA THR A 23 -6.18 5.49 -5.38
C THR A 23 -6.30 6.13 -3.99
N SER A 24 -5.66 5.53 -2.98
CA SER A 24 -5.64 6.08 -1.63
C SER A 24 -4.99 7.46 -1.59
N MET A 25 -3.81 7.62 -2.20
CA MET A 25 -3.10 8.89 -2.25
C MET A 25 -3.94 9.99 -2.91
N ILE A 26 -4.59 9.70 -4.03
CA ILE A 26 -5.46 10.64 -4.75
C ILE A 26 -6.69 11.02 -3.92
N CYS A 27 -7.33 10.04 -3.27
CA CYS A 27 -8.49 10.30 -2.42
C CYS A 27 -8.12 11.21 -1.23
N ILE A 28 -7.05 10.88 -0.50
CA ILE A 28 -6.59 11.68 0.64
C ILE A 28 -6.15 13.08 0.17
N THR A 29 -5.44 13.19 -0.96
CA THR A 29 -5.01 14.48 -1.50
C THR A 29 -6.19 15.35 -1.88
N THR A 30 -7.17 14.79 -2.60
CA THR A 30 -8.39 15.52 -3.01
C THR A 30 -9.12 16.09 -1.80
N VAL A 31 -9.36 15.24 -0.79
CA VAL A 31 -10.03 15.65 0.44
C VAL A 31 -9.19 16.68 1.21
N TRP A 32 -7.88 16.47 1.35
CA TRP A 32 -7.01 17.40 2.04
C TRP A 32 -6.98 18.77 1.38
N GLN A 33 -6.79 18.85 0.06
CA GLN A 33 -6.78 20.12 -0.67
C GLN A 33 -8.12 20.85 -0.57
N TYR A 34 -9.24 20.13 -0.61
CA TYR A 34 -10.57 20.70 -0.49
C TYR A 34 -10.84 21.30 0.89
N TRP A 35 -10.34 20.65 1.95
CA TRP A 35 -10.59 21.05 3.34
C TRP A 35 -9.50 21.93 3.95
N ALA A 36 -8.31 22.02 3.33
CA ALA A 36 -7.15 22.70 3.90
C ALA A 36 -7.42 24.15 4.29
N LEU A 37 -8.04 24.94 3.41
CA LEU A 37 -8.33 26.35 3.67
C LEU A 37 -9.46 26.55 4.68
N ILE A 38 -10.37 25.59 4.79
CA ILE A 38 -11.56 25.68 5.65
C ILE A 38 -11.23 25.29 7.09
N LEU A 39 -10.31 24.35 7.25
CA LEU A 39 -9.95 23.79 8.55
C LEU A 39 -8.78 24.51 9.22
N ASP A 40 -8.03 25.36 8.50
CA ASP A 40 -6.88 26.13 8.99
C ASP A 40 -7.28 27.38 9.79
N VAL A 41 -8.32 27.25 10.62
CA VAL A 41 -8.84 28.31 11.53
C VAL A 41 -8.46 28.04 13.00
N CYS A 42 -7.59 27.07 13.25
CA CYS A 42 -7.19 26.66 14.59
C CYS A 42 -6.14 27.60 15.21
N VAL A 43 -5.94 27.50 16.53
CA VAL A 43 -4.91 28.26 17.27
C VAL A 43 -3.48 27.74 17.02
N SER A 44 -3.34 26.51 16.51
CA SER A 44 -2.05 25.89 16.18
C SER A 44 -1.61 26.24 14.75
N VAL A 45 -0.32 26.09 14.45
CA VAL A 45 0.20 26.20 13.09
C VAL A 45 -0.05 24.88 12.33
N ASP A 46 -0.48 24.94 11.06
CA ASP A 46 -0.69 23.81 10.13
C ASP A 46 -1.85 22.86 10.53
N CYS A 47 -3.09 23.36 10.53
CA CYS A 47 -4.31 22.58 10.87
C CYS A 47 -5.19 22.22 9.67
N GLY A 48 -4.66 22.27 8.44
CA GLY A 48 -5.48 22.00 7.25
C GLY A 48 -5.90 20.53 7.05
N CYS A 49 -5.65 19.61 7.98
CA CYS A 49 -5.95 18.19 7.79
C CYS A 49 -7.35 17.82 8.31
N ILE A 50 -8.16 17.15 7.51
CA ILE A 50 -9.48 16.65 7.96
C ILE A 50 -9.38 15.46 8.93
N LEU A 51 -8.26 14.74 8.92
CA LEU A 51 -8.06 13.61 9.82
C LEU A 51 -7.66 14.15 11.18
N TYR A 52 -8.25 13.58 12.24
CA TYR A 52 -8.06 14.04 13.62
C TYR A 52 -8.47 15.51 13.83
N SER A 53 -9.50 15.97 13.11
CA SER A 53 -10.11 17.28 13.35
C SER A 53 -10.60 17.37 14.79
N LYS A 54 -10.49 18.56 15.38
CA LYS A 54 -10.83 18.83 16.78
C LYS A 54 -11.84 19.96 16.86
N ASN A 55 -12.69 19.90 17.88
CA ASN A 55 -13.55 21.03 18.23
C ASN A 55 -12.72 22.08 18.99
N ALA A 56 -12.66 23.31 18.48
CA ALA A 56 -12.13 24.46 19.21
C ALA A 56 -13.23 25.51 19.32
N PHE A 57 -13.81 25.66 20.52
CA PHE A 57 -14.80 26.69 20.84
C PHE A 57 -16.06 26.70 19.94
N GLY A 58 -16.55 25.53 19.55
CA GLY A 58 -17.76 25.39 18.72
C GLY A 58 -17.51 25.46 17.22
N ILE A 59 -16.25 25.63 16.80
CA ILE A 59 -15.82 25.60 15.40
C ILE A 59 -14.96 24.35 15.18
N LEU A 60 -15.21 23.64 14.08
CA LEU A 60 -14.42 22.48 13.69
C LEU A 60 -13.06 22.96 13.12
N GLY A 61 -12.00 22.79 13.90
CA GLY A 61 -10.62 22.97 13.43
C GLY A 61 -10.06 21.65 12.91
N GLY A 62 -9.16 21.69 11.93
CA GLY A 62 -8.54 20.46 11.44
C GLY A 62 -7.42 19.94 12.34
N GLY A 63 -7.02 18.70 12.06
CA GLY A 63 -5.84 18.08 12.64
C GLY A 63 -4.55 18.59 11.99
N THR A 64 -3.43 18.12 12.51
CA THR A 64 -2.10 18.57 12.05
C THR A 64 -1.85 18.17 10.59
N GLY A 65 -1.41 19.11 9.76
CA GLY A 65 -1.10 18.89 8.33
C GLY A 65 -0.08 17.77 8.08
N LYS A 66 0.80 17.49 9.05
CA LYS A 66 1.71 16.34 9.05
C LYS A 66 1.00 14.99 8.87
N ILE A 67 -0.20 14.83 9.43
CA ILE A 67 -0.97 13.59 9.34
C ILE A 67 -1.46 13.40 7.90
N CYS A 68 -2.02 14.43 7.28
CA CYS A 68 -2.44 14.36 5.87
C CYS A 68 -1.24 14.22 4.93
N LYS A 69 -0.10 14.88 5.22
CA LYS A 69 1.17 14.65 4.48
C LYS A 69 1.60 13.19 4.57
N PHE A 70 1.55 12.57 5.75
CA PHE A 70 1.83 11.15 5.91
C PHE A 70 0.79 10.28 5.16
N GLY A 71 -0.49 10.65 5.19
CA GLY A 71 -1.54 9.97 4.44
C GLY A 71 -1.31 10.00 2.92
N VAL A 72 -0.85 11.12 2.38
CA VAL A 72 -0.55 11.25 0.95
C VAL A 72 0.78 10.60 0.58
N TYR A 73 1.86 10.89 1.30
CA TYR A 73 3.21 10.49 0.88
C TYR A 73 3.70 9.19 1.50
N GLY A 74 3.02 8.67 2.52
CA GLY A 74 3.45 7.49 3.26
C GLY A 74 3.51 6.21 2.43
N LEU A 75 2.71 6.11 1.35
CA LEU A 75 2.73 4.96 0.43
C LEU A 75 3.63 5.14 -0.79
N VAL A 76 4.33 6.27 -0.94
CA VAL A 76 5.25 6.50 -2.07
C VAL A 76 6.34 5.41 -2.15
N PRO A 77 7.02 5.02 -1.05
CA PRO A 77 8.01 3.94 -1.10
C PRO A 77 7.41 2.62 -1.59
N THR A 78 6.18 2.32 -1.16
CA THR A 78 5.43 1.12 -1.58
C THR A 78 5.16 1.14 -3.08
N VAL A 79 4.66 2.25 -3.63
CA VAL A 79 4.40 2.39 -5.07
C VAL A 79 5.66 2.17 -5.92
N LEU A 80 6.77 2.79 -5.53
CA LEU A 80 8.03 2.67 -6.28
C LEU A 80 8.54 1.22 -6.29
N LEU A 81 8.51 0.56 -5.13
CA LEU A 81 8.99 -0.82 -4.99
C LEU A 81 8.04 -1.82 -5.64
N ASP A 82 6.73 -1.60 -5.57
CA ASP A 82 5.74 -2.42 -6.27
C ASP A 82 5.93 -2.35 -7.78
N LEU A 83 6.20 -1.18 -8.36
CA LEU A 83 6.50 -1.05 -9.79
C LEU A 83 7.76 -1.85 -10.18
N CYS A 84 8.83 -1.74 -9.39
CA CYS A 84 10.05 -2.51 -9.63
C CYS A 84 9.81 -4.02 -9.53
N LEU A 85 9.08 -4.47 -8.51
CA LEU A 85 8.80 -5.89 -8.26
C LEU A 85 7.80 -6.45 -9.27
N ALA A 86 6.78 -5.68 -9.66
CA ALA A 86 5.85 -6.03 -10.73
C ALA A 86 6.60 -6.27 -12.05
N GLY A 87 7.52 -5.37 -12.40
CA GLY A 87 8.39 -5.51 -13.57
C GLY A 87 9.32 -6.72 -13.46
N TYR A 88 9.97 -6.91 -12.32
CA TYR A 88 10.85 -8.06 -12.07
C TYR A 88 10.13 -9.41 -12.22
N HIS A 89 9.01 -9.59 -11.51
CA HIS A 89 8.23 -10.81 -11.52
C HIS A 89 7.49 -11.01 -12.85
N GLY A 90 7.06 -9.92 -13.50
CA GLY A 90 6.45 -9.94 -14.82
C GLY A 90 7.43 -10.39 -15.90
N TYR A 91 8.62 -9.79 -15.94
CA TYR A 91 9.70 -10.19 -16.85
C TYR A 91 10.05 -11.67 -16.68
N ARG A 92 10.25 -12.12 -15.44
CA ARG A 92 10.61 -13.51 -15.10
C ARG A 92 9.51 -14.51 -15.41
N SER A 93 8.25 -14.10 -15.39
CA SER A 93 7.12 -14.93 -15.81
C SER A 93 7.12 -15.18 -17.32
N CYS A 94 7.56 -14.19 -18.10
CA CYS A 94 7.57 -14.23 -19.56
C CYS A 94 8.83 -14.85 -20.16
N THR A 95 9.97 -14.85 -19.45
CA THR A 95 11.21 -15.44 -19.99
C THR A 95 11.12 -16.97 -20.01
N LYS A 96 11.29 -17.55 -21.20
CA LYS A 96 11.70 -18.96 -21.31
C LYS A 96 13.15 -19.03 -20.86
N LYS A 97 13.51 -19.94 -19.94
CA LYS A 97 14.94 -20.18 -19.63
C LYS A 97 15.61 -20.56 -20.95
N LEU A 98 16.43 -19.67 -21.49
CA LEU A 98 17.33 -20.00 -22.58
C LEU A 98 18.40 -20.90 -21.94
N ASN A 99 18.27 -22.22 -22.11
CA ASN A 99 19.34 -23.15 -21.78
C ASN A 99 20.46 -22.89 -22.79
N ILE A 100 21.32 -21.91 -22.52
CA ILE A 100 22.54 -21.68 -23.28
C ILE A 100 23.56 -22.66 -22.70
N PRO A 101 23.94 -23.73 -23.42
CA PRO A 101 25.04 -24.58 -22.99
C PRO A 101 26.33 -23.76 -23.09
N ILE A 102 26.90 -23.39 -21.94
CA ILE A 102 28.23 -22.80 -21.88
C ILE A 102 29.22 -23.96 -22.01
N ARG A 103 30.00 -23.97 -23.09
CA ARG A 103 31.00 -24.99 -23.39
C ARG A 103 32.31 -24.55 -22.71
N THR A 104 32.63 -25.10 -21.55
CA THR A 104 33.94 -24.95 -20.91
C THR A 104 34.92 -25.94 -21.53
N TYR A 105 36.04 -25.44 -22.05
CA TYR A 105 37.17 -26.26 -22.49
C TYR A 105 38.05 -26.48 -21.26
N ASN A 106 38.09 -27.72 -20.73
CA ASN A 106 39.07 -28.08 -19.72
C ASN A 106 40.40 -28.28 -20.43
N ASP A 107 41.35 -27.39 -20.18
CA ASP A 107 42.75 -27.52 -20.60
C ASP A 107 43.51 -28.23 -19.48
N ASP A 108 43.20 -29.52 -19.28
CA ASP A 108 44.01 -30.41 -18.44
C ASP A 108 44.92 -31.22 -19.36
N ASN A 109 46.12 -30.68 -19.52
CA ASN A 109 47.24 -31.33 -20.16
C ASN A 109 47.90 -32.27 -19.14
N ASP A 110 47.60 -33.57 -19.18
CA ASP A 110 48.61 -34.57 -18.84
C ASP A 110 48.46 -35.91 -19.60
N SER A 111 49.51 -36.16 -20.36
CA SER A 111 49.97 -37.36 -21.05
C SER A 111 49.30 -38.73 -20.79
N ARG A 112 48.78 -39.37 -21.86
CA ARG A 112 49.28 -40.63 -22.47
C ARG A 112 48.23 -41.35 -23.34
N GLU A 113 48.69 -41.69 -24.55
CA GLU A 113 48.37 -42.90 -25.33
C GLU A 113 47.06 -42.99 -26.14
N PHE A 114 47.23 -43.64 -27.30
CA PHE A 114 46.44 -43.61 -28.51
C PHE A 114 45.26 -44.59 -28.43
N GLY A 115 44.03 -44.11 -28.62
CA GLY A 115 42.84 -44.96 -28.69
C GLY A 115 41.60 -44.15 -29.07
N ILE A 116 41.13 -44.33 -30.30
CA ILE A 116 39.89 -43.72 -30.80
C ILE A 116 38.71 -44.32 -30.02
N SER A 117 38.18 -43.57 -29.07
CA SER A 117 36.85 -43.76 -28.48
C SER A 117 36.45 -42.43 -27.86
N GLU A 118 35.49 -41.74 -28.51
CA GLU A 118 34.93 -40.49 -28.03
C GLU A 118 34.37 -40.69 -26.61
N PRO A 119 34.86 -39.96 -25.59
CA PRO A 119 34.25 -40.00 -24.28
C PRO A 119 32.86 -39.34 -24.36
N PRO A 120 31.78 -39.98 -23.86
CA PRO A 120 30.49 -39.30 -23.80
C PRO A 120 30.61 -38.10 -22.87
N LEU A 121 30.48 -36.90 -23.46
CA LEU A 121 30.45 -35.61 -22.77
C LEU A 121 29.57 -35.68 -21.51
N SER A 122 30.20 -35.73 -20.34
CA SER A 122 29.53 -35.34 -19.11
C SER A 122 29.37 -33.82 -19.17
N VAL A 123 28.15 -33.37 -19.49
CA VAL A 123 27.73 -31.98 -19.32
C VAL A 123 27.65 -31.73 -17.82
N GLU A 124 28.79 -31.44 -17.20
CA GLU A 124 28.80 -30.83 -15.89
C GLU A 124 28.30 -29.40 -16.08
N ASN A 125 27.00 -29.21 -15.81
CA ASN A 125 26.44 -27.87 -15.64
C ASN A 125 27.24 -27.22 -14.51
N GLU A 126 28.26 -26.43 -14.89
CA GLU A 126 29.02 -25.63 -13.95
C GLU A 126 28.02 -24.75 -13.21
N SER A 127 27.71 -25.17 -11.97
CA SER A 127 26.65 -24.57 -11.18
C SER A 127 27.14 -23.19 -10.77
N ARG A 128 26.88 -22.19 -11.62
CA ARG A 128 27.07 -20.76 -11.39
C ARG A 128 26.78 -20.45 -9.92
N ARG A 129 27.84 -20.33 -9.08
CA ARG A 129 27.82 -20.28 -7.60
C ARG A 129 26.39 -20.16 -7.08
N SER A 130 25.71 -21.29 -6.87
CA SER A 130 24.28 -21.23 -6.56
C SER A 130 24.12 -20.68 -5.15
N LEU A 131 23.85 -19.37 -5.04
CA LEU A 131 23.47 -18.78 -3.76
C LEU A 131 22.36 -19.63 -3.17
N SER A 132 22.48 -19.95 -1.88
CA SER A 132 21.48 -20.77 -1.22
C SER A 132 20.10 -20.13 -1.39
N PRO A 133 19.01 -20.92 -1.56
CA PRO A 133 17.66 -20.37 -1.69
C PRO A 133 17.32 -19.37 -0.59
N TYR A 134 17.85 -19.58 0.62
CA TYR A 134 17.77 -18.65 1.73
C TYR A 134 18.41 -17.29 1.42
N GLN A 135 19.67 -17.25 0.96
CA GLN A 135 20.34 -15.99 0.61
C GLN A 135 19.66 -15.24 -0.54
N ARG A 136 19.02 -15.96 -1.48
CA ARG A 136 18.31 -15.36 -2.60
C ARG A 136 16.98 -14.70 -2.20
N TRP A 137 16.21 -15.32 -1.30
CA TRP A 137 14.86 -14.87 -0.96
C TRP A 137 14.79 -14.03 0.32
N MET A 138 15.79 -14.11 1.21
CA MET A 138 15.81 -13.37 2.47
C MET A 138 15.64 -11.84 2.31
N PRO A 139 16.28 -11.16 1.32
CA PRO A 139 16.08 -9.73 1.13
C PRO A 139 14.61 -9.36 0.83
N PHE A 140 13.92 -10.18 0.03
CA PHE A 140 12.50 -9.98 -0.29
C PHE A 140 11.59 -10.19 0.92
N VAL A 141 11.93 -11.15 1.80
CA VAL A 141 11.21 -11.37 3.06
C VAL A 141 11.36 -10.14 3.97
N CYS A 142 12.58 -9.65 4.18
CA CYS A 142 12.82 -8.45 4.97
C CYS A 142 12.09 -7.23 4.40
N LEU A 143 12.15 -7.05 3.08
CA LEU A 143 11.47 -5.96 2.39
C LEU A 143 9.94 -6.03 2.60
N ALA A 144 9.36 -7.23 2.46
CA ALA A 144 7.94 -7.43 2.63
C ALA A 144 7.47 -7.17 4.06
N ILE A 145 8.27 -7.51 5.07
CA ILE A 145 7.98 -7.17 6.48
C ILE A 145 7.96 -5.65 6.66
N LEU A 146 8.99 -4.94 6.19
CA LEU A 146 9.10 -3.50 6.35
C LEU A 146 7.92 -2.76 5.71
N LEU A 147 7.55 -3.16 4.49
CA LEU A 147 6.45 -2.53 3.74
C LEU A 147 5.08 -2.95 4.28
N SER A 148 4.95 -4.15 4.85
CA SER A 148 3.77 -4.56 5.60
C SER A 148 3.59 -3.69 6.84
N CYS A 149 4.64 -3.45 7.63
CA CYS A 149 4.58 -2.56 8.79
C CYS A 149 4.22 -1.13 8.39
N LEU A 150 4.85 -0.58 7.35
CA LEU A 150 4.54 0.75 6.82
C LEU A 150 3.07 0.85 6.39
N SER A 151 2.59 -0.12 5.63
CA SER A 151 1.21 -0.16 5.13
C SER A 151 0.20 -0.33 6.27
N LEU A 152 0.54 -1.09 7.31
CA LEU A 152 -0.28 -1.26 8.50
C LEU A 152 -0.40 0.05 9.28
N THR A 153 0.73 0.72 9.56
CA THR A 153 0.74 2.02 10.23
C THR A 153 -0.05 3.05 9.45
N HIS A 154 0.09 3.06 8.12
CA HIS A 154 -0.70 3.92 7.24
C HIS A 154 -2.20 3.63 7.35
N ALA A 155 -2.62 2.38 7.18
CA ALA A 155 -4.03 1.99 7.30
C ALA A 155 -4.65 2.33 8.66
N ILE A 156 -3.91 2.09 9.76
CA ILE A 156 -4.36 2.42 11.12
C ILE A 156 -4.52 3.92 11.28
N ILE A 157 -3.54 4.73 10.89
CA ILE A 157 -3.60 6.19 11.08
C ILE A 157 -4.77 6.80 10.31
N ILE A 158 -5.00 6.37 9.06
CA ILE A 158 -6.12 6.87 8.25
C ILE A 158 -7.47 6.41 8.84
N THR A 159 -7.58 5.16 9.24
CA THR A 159 -8.81 4.61 9.84
C THR A 159 -9.14 5.28 11.16
N ASP A 160 -8.18 5.38 12.09
CA ASP A 160 -8.37 6.04 13.39
C ASP A 160 -8.69 7.53 13.22
N GLY A 161 -8.00 8.22 12.30
CA GLY A 161 -8.27 9.62 11.98
C GLY A 161 -9.67 9.86 11.45
N PHE A 162 -10.18 8.97 10.60
CA PHE A 162 -11.54 9.02 10.07
C PHE A 162 -12.60 8.90 11.18
N TYR A 163 -12.45 7.92 12.07
CA TYR A 163 -13.40 7.71 13.17
C TYR A 163 -13.33 8.82 14.21
N LYS A 164 -12.14 9.31 14.57
CA LYS A 164 -12.00 10.41 15.53
C LYS A 164 -12.62 11.72 15.02
N THR A 165 -12.41 12.05 13.75
CA THR A 165 -13.06 13.22 13.16
C THR A 165 -14.58 13.06 13.16
N CYS A 166 -15.09 11.88 12.80
CA CYS A 166 -16.51 11.56 12.84
C CYS A 166 -17.11 11.75 14.24
N ASP A 167 -16.46 11.23 15.28
CA ASP A 167 -16.96 11.33 16.66
C ASP A 167 -16.92 12.77 17.18
N HIS A 168 -15.88 13.54 16.85
CA HIS A 168 -15.84 14.96 17.17
C HIS A 168 -16.95 15.76 16.49
N TYR A 169 -17.24 15.45 15.22
CA TYR A 169 -18.32 16.12 14.52
C TYR A 169 -19.71 15.74 15.05
N ARG A 170 -19.93 14.47 15.42
CA ARG A 170 -21.16 14.05 16.11
C ARG A 170 -21.40 14.87 17.37
N ALA A 171 -20.36 15.06 18.17
CA ALA A 171 -20.46 15.86 19.40
C ALA A 171 -20.85 17.32 19.11
N ILE A 172 -20.26 17.93 18.08
CA ILE A 172 -20.63 19.29 17.64
C ILE A 172 -22.08 19.33 17.16
N LEU A 173 -22.51 18.36 16.36
CA LEU A 173 -23.87 18.32 15.80
C LEU A 173 -24.94 18.19 16.88
N ILE A 174 -24.71 17.34 17.89
CA ILE A 174 -25.61 17.16 19.04
C ILE A 174 -25.76 18.48 19.81
N GLN A 175 -24.64 19.19 20.03
CA GLN A 175 -24.63 20.49 20.70
C GLN A 175 -25.37 21.56 19.88
N ALA A 176 -25.07 21.66 18.58
CA ALA A 176 -25.63 22.67 17.69
C ALA A 176 -27.16 22.54 17.52
N LEU A 177 -27.65 21.30 17.44
CA LEU A 177 -29.09 21.02 17.31
C LEU A 177 -29.81 20.95 18.67
N SER A 178 -29.12 21.20 19.79
CA SER A 178 -29.65 21.07 21.16
C SER A 178 -30.40 19.74 21.40
N LEU A 179 -29.93 18.67 20.77
CA LEU A 179 -30.60 17.38 20.81
C LEU A 179 -30.37 16.72 22.17
N THR A 180 -31.46 16.36 22.83
CA THR A 180 -31.43 15.70 24.15
C THR A 180 -32.13 14.34 24.09
N GLY A 181 -31.75 13.43 24.99
CA GLY A 181 -32.37 12.10 25.12
C GLY A 181 -32.23 11.21 23.88
N ARG A 182 -33.33 10.58 23.43
CA ARG A 182 -33.34 9.58 22.34
C ARG A 182 -32.87 10.14 20.98
N GLN A 183 -33.01 11.44 20.74
CA GLN A 183 -32.59 12.06 19.47
C GLN A 183 -31.06 12.14 19.34
N ALA A 184 -30.36 12.44 20.44
CA ALA A 184 -28.89 12.39 20.47
C ALA A 184 -28.37 10.97 20.27
N GLN A 185 -29.08 9.98 20.84
CA GLN A 185 -28.72 8.56 20.71
C GLN A 185 -28.89 8.05 19.27
N VAL A 186 -29.88 8.53 18.51
CA VAL A 186 -30.03 8.18 17.09
C VAL A 186 -28.85 8.70 16.26
N ILE A 187 -28.38 9.93 16.52
CA ILE A 187 -27.22 10.49 15.78
C ILE A 187 -25.93 9.77 16.15
N HIS A 188 -25.76 9.42 17.42
CA HIS A 188 -24.59 8.72 17.89
C HIS A 188 -24.52 7.25 17.39
N ASP A 189 -25.64 6.53 17.46
CA ASP A 189 -25.66 5.07 17.27
C ASP A 189 -26.15 4.60 15.89
N ARG A 190 -26.82 5.46 15.09
CA ARG A 190 -27.43 5.06 13.80
C ARG A 190 -26.84 5.73 12.56
N LEU A 191 -26.29 6.93 12.67
CA LEU A 191 -25.66 7.60 11.52
C LEU A 191 -24.27 7.04 11.29
N SER A 192 -24.00 6.52 10.09
CA SER A 192 -22.66 6.07 9.72
C SER A 192 -21.71 7.26 9.58
N CYS A 193 -20.42 7.04 9.82
CA CYS A 193 -19.43 8.10 9.63
C CYS A 193 -19.38 8.62 8.20
N GLY A 194 -19.64 7.76 7.20
CA GLY A 194 -19.79 8.21 5.81
C GLY A 194 -20.92 9.24 5.63
N ALA A 195 -22.09 8.98 6.22
CA ALA A 195 -23.21 9.93 6.17
C ALA A 195 -22.93 11.23 6.93
N ILE A 196 -22.11 11.17 7.98
CA ILE A 196 -21.67 12.35 8.71
C ILE A 196 -20.78 13.24 7.84
N PHE A 197 -19.82 12.66 7.12
CA PHE A 197 -18.99 13.42 6.19
C PHE A 197 -19.79 14.00 5.02
N ASP A 198 -20.80 13.29 4.51
CA ASP A 198 -21.72 13.81 3.49
C ASP A 198 -22.52 15.02 4.02
N PHE A 199 -22.97 14.96 5.27
CA PHE A 199 -23.64 16.08 5.92
C PHE A 199 -22.70 17.29 6.12
N ILE A 200 -21.44 17.04 6.45
CA ILE A 200 -20.38 18.07 6.53
C ILE A 200 -20.18 18.75 5.16
N ASP A 201 -20.14 17.97 4.08
CA ASP A 201 -20.00 18.50 2.72
C ASP A 201 -21.19 19.39 2.33
N TYR A 202 -22.42 19.04 2.77
CA TYR A 202 -23.66 19.73 2.42
C TYR A 202 -23.92 21.02 3.22
N ILE A 203 -23.60 21.04 4.53
CA ILE A 203 -23.91 22.18 5.41
C ILE A 203 -22.97 23.37 5.27
N ARG A 204 -21.95 23.25 4.42
CA ARG A 204 -20.97 24.32 4.20
C ARG A 204 -21.64 25.71 4.06
N PRO A 205 -21.27 26.68 4.91
CA PRO A 205 -21.63 28.06 4.68
C PRO A 205 -20.89 28.53 3.43
N ASN A 206 -21.67 28.97 2.45
CA ASN A 206 -21.19 29.50 1.19
C ASN A 206 -20.34 30.77 1.41
N GLU A 207 -19.62 31.17 0.36
CA GLU A 207 -18.98 32.49 0.17
C GLU A 207 -17.48 32.61 0.51
N THR A 208 -16.64 32.00 -0.31
CA THR A 208 -15.57 32.75 -1.00
C THR A 208 -15.29 32.10 -2.36
N THR A 209 -15.49 32.87 -3.43
CA THR A 209 -15.05 32.84 -4.86
C THR A 209 -14.43 31.60 -5.53
N TRP A 210 -13.88 30.60 -4.84
CA TRP A 210 -13.31 29.37 -5.38
C TRP A 210 -14.33 28.21 -5.50
N ALA A 211 -15.57 28.43 -5.04
CA ALA A 211 -16.66 27.46 -4.89
C ALA A 211 -17.35 26.99 -6.20
N ARG A 212 -16.63 26.94 -7.33
CA ARG A 212 -17.18 26.37 -8.59
C ARG A 212 -16.90 24.87 -8.75
N SER A 213 -16.06 24.29 -7.90
CA SER A 213 -15.87 22.84 -7.84
C SER A 213 -17.00 22.21 -7.04
N LYS A 214 -17.72 21.26 -7.65
CA LYS A 214 -18.65 20.36 -6.96
C LYS A 214 -17.97 19.81 -5.69
N PRO A 215 -18.63 19.78 -4.53
CA PRO A 215 -18.10 19.14 -3.34
C PRO A 215 -17.63 17.72 -3.69
N PRO A 216 -16.38 17.33 -3.39
CA PRO A 216 -16.03 15.92 -3.40
C PRO A 216 -16.88 15.23 -2.35
N ASP A 217 -17.35 14.02 -2.66
CA ASP A 217 -17.96 13.16 -1.64
C ASP A 217 -16.84 12.72 -0.68
N THR A 218 -16.66 13.50 0.39
CA THR A 218 -15.57 13.32 1.35
C THR A 218 -15.68 11.98 2.04
N GLY A 219 -16.91 11.56 2.38
CA GLY A 219 -17.20 10.28 3.01
C GLY A 219 -16.77 9.13 2.12
N PHE A 220 -17.19 9.14 0.85
CA PHE A 220 -16.82 8.12 -0.13
C PHE A 220 -15.31 8.09 -0.38
N ALA A 221 -14.68 9.25 -0.58
CA ALA A 221 -13.25 9.34 -0.83
C ALA A 221 -12.42 8.79 0.34
N LEU A 222 -12.77 9.12 1.58
CA LEU A 222 -12.07 8.60 2.76
C LEU A 222 -12.31 7.09 2.95
N LEU A 223 -13.53 6.60 2.74
CA LEU A 223 -13.82 5.16 2.79
C LEU A 223 -13.07 4.37 1.70
N LEU A 224 -12.99 4.91 0.48
CA LEU A 224 -12.22 4.32 -0.61
C LEU A 224 -10.72 4.32 -0.30
N ALA A 225 -10.21 5.38 0.32
CA ALA A 225 -8.83 5.44 0.79
C ALA A 225 -8.56 4.38 1.88
N ILE A 226 -9.45 4.24 2.87
CA ILE A 226 -9.36 3.21 3.92
C ILE A 226 -9.35 1.82 3.30
N ALA A 227 -10.34 1.50 2.46
CA ALA A 227 -10.42 0.19 1.80
C ALA A 227 -9.15 -0.12 0.99
N SER A 228 -8.63 0.88 0.26
CA SER A 228 -7.41 0.74 -0.55
C SER A 228 -6.15 0.51 0.31
N THR A 229 -6.02 1.20 1.45
CA THR A 229 -4.86 1.03 2.36
C THR A 229 -4.85 -0.32 3.05
N TRP A 230 -6.02 -0.83 3.46
CA TRP A 230 -6.16 -2.17 4.00
C TRP A 230 -5.86 -3.25 2.95
N TYR A 231 -6.30 -3.06 1.71
CA TYR A 231 -5.94 -3.95 0.61
C TYR A 231 -4.42 -3.99 0.39
N ASN A 232 -3.75 -2.84 0.42
CA ASN A 232 -2.30 -2.76 0.29
C ASN A 232 -1.58 -3.53 1.40
N PHE A 233 -1.99 -3.36 2.67
CA PHE A 233 -1.47 -4.14 3.79
C PHE A 233 -1.64 -5.65 3.58
N ILE A 234 -2.83 -6.10 3.18
CA ILE A 234 -3.11 -7.52 2.90
C ILE A 234 -2.24 -8.03 1.76
N SER A 235 -2.01 -7.22 0.73
CA SER A 235 -1.16 -7.58 -0.42
C SER A 235 0.28 -7.84 0.01
N TRP A 236 0.84 -6.97 0.87
CA TRP A 236 2.16 -7.18 1.45
C TRP A 236 2.24 -8.39 2.38
N MET A 237 1.18 -8.66 3.15
CA MET A 237 1.09 -9.88 3.97
C MET A 237 1.11 -11.14 3.10
N ILE A 238 0.35 -11.15 2.00
CA ILE A 238 0.35 -12.28 1.05
C ILE A 238 1.72 -12.44 0.41
N ALA A 239 2.36 -11.35 -0.04
CA ALA A 239 3.70 -11.39 -0.62
C ALA A 239 4.75 -11.93 0.38
N PHE A 240 4.71 -11.46 1.63
CA PHE A 240 5.54 -11.98 2.71
C PHE A 240 5.37 -13.50 2.89
N MET A 241 4.12 -13.98 2.96
CA MET A 241 3.84 -15.41 3.11
C MET A 241 4.37 -16.22 1.92
N LEU A 242 4.22 -15.70 0.69
CA LEU A 242 4.76 -16.35 -0.51
C LEU A 242 6.29 -16.41 -0.50
N TYR A 243 6.98 -15.31 -0.20
CA TYR A 243 8.45 -15.32 -0.09
C TYR A 243 8.94 -16.23 1.02
N PHE A 244 8.24 -16.27 2.15
CA PHE A 244 8.57 -17.17 3.26
C PHE A 244 8.41 -18.65 2.86
N ILE A 245 7.32 -18.99 2.17
CA ILE A 245 7.12 -20.34 1.62
C ILE A 245 8.22 -20.69 0.62
N MET A 246 8.63 -19.75 -0.25
CA MET A 246 9.70 -19.95 -1.23
C MET A 246 11.10 -20.05 -0.60
N ALA A 247 11.33 -19.38 0.53
CA ALA A 247 12.57 -19.50 1.30
C ALA A 247 12.64 -20.83 2.07
N ARG A 248 11.51 -21.29 2.62
CA ARG A 248 11.42 -22.57 3.37
C ARG A 248 11.42 -23.80 2.47
N LYS A 249 10.65 -23.76 1.39
CA LYS A 249 10.72 -24.82 0.39
C LYS A 249 12.07 -24.65 -0.31
N LYS A 250 13.02 -25.55 -0.04
CA LYS A 250 13.94 -25.97 -1.09
C LYS A 250 13.02 -26.32 -2.26
N LEU A 251 12.84 -25.44 -3.24
CA LEU A 251 12.32 -25.85 -4.53
C LEU A 251 13.45 -26.70 -5.13
N CYS A 252 13.55 -27.94 -4.62
CA CYS A 252 14.26 -29.04 -5.22
C CYS A 252 13.62 -29.26 -6.58
N PHE A 253 14.13 -28.55 -7.57
CA PHE A 253 14.03 -28.93 -8.95
C PHE A 253 15.48 -28.92 -9.44
N PHE A 254 16.09 -30.09 -9.34
CA PHE A 254 17.05 -30.54 -10.35
C PHE A 254 16.37 -30.44 -11.72
#